data_AF-A0AAV4V722-F1
#
_entry.id   AF-A0AAV4V722-F1
#
_cell.length_a   1.000
_cell.length_b   1.000
_cell.length_c   1.000
_cell.angle_alpha   90.00
_cell.angle_beta   90.00
_cell.angle_gamma   90.00
#
_symmetry.space_group_name_H-M   'P 1'
#
loop_
_entity.id
_entity.type
_entity.pdbx_description
1 polymer ?
#
loop_
_entity_poly.entity_id
_entity_poly.type
_entity_poly.pdbx_seq_one_letter_code
_entity_poly.pdbx_strand_id
1 'polypeptide(L)'
;MNAASFELRCWAHTGTKQSETQNVLGLKWDTETDELYCVSPETDMGISDNISKRKLLCIVNSIYDPIGFTSPATLLPKLLLQEAWRNKLDWDEEILYGNFKKATLHIFTDASAHGYACCSFLRCEDEGEVKVSLISAKARVTPVQKPTIPRLERLGAGIGARIASTILEALDLPLKTYFWTDSMIVLGWITNTEPWNTFVGNRVKEIRELTKVEDWRFVPGDVNPADLPSRSCNWFELLQSKWWRAQNGSTNLQNFDLTLR
;
A
#
# COMPACT_ATOMS: atom_id res chain seq x y z
N MET A 1 17.11 -36.86 22.45
CA MET A 1 15.70 -36.46 22.32
C MET A 1 15.65 -35.23 21.42
N ASN A 2 14.96 -35.33 20.28
CA ASN A 2 14.80 -34.23 19.34
C ASN A 2 13.72 -33.27 19.85
N ALA A 3 14.05 -31.99 19.89
CA ALA A 3 13.10 -30.89 19.80
C ALA A 3 13.83 -29.67 19.20
N ALA A 4 13.25 -29.06 18.16
CA ALA A 4 13.78 -27.87 17.52
C ALA A 4 12.97 -26.63 17.94
N SER A 5 13.66 -25.53 18.21
CA SER A 5 13.13 -24.19 18.45
C SER A 5 13.99 -23.17 17.69
N PHE A 6 13.40 -22.06 17.24
CA PHE A 6 14.12 -20.98 16.55
C PHE A 6 14.15 -19.74 17.44
N GLU A 7 15.29 -19.53 18.11
CA GLU A 7 15.51 -18.43 19.04
C GLU A 7 16.39 -17.36 18.37
N LEU A 8 15.78 -16.23 18.01
CA LEU A 8 16.43 -15.12 17.31
C LEU A 8 17.20 -14.16 18.26
N ARG A 9 17.32 -14.48 19.55
CA ARG A 9 17.89 -13.57 20.58
C ARG A 9 19.40 -13.68 20.77
N CYS A 10 20.12 -14.48 19.99
CA CYS A 10 21.53 -14.78 20.23
C CYS A 10 22.51 -14.14 19.23
N TRP A 11 22.20 -12.98 18.66
CA TRP A 11 23.22 -12.15 17.99
C TRP A 11 23.65 -11.03 18.94
N ALA A 12 24.64 -11.37 19.75
CA ALA A 12 25.57 -10.53 20.51
C ALA A 12 25.01 -9.21 21.11
N HIS A 13 24.55 -9.29 22.36
CA HIS A 13 24.66 -8.17 23.28
C HIS A 13 26.16 -7.95 23.59
N THR A 14 26.79 -7.04 22.86
CA THR A 14 28.13 -6.52 23.23
C THR A 14 27.89 -5.30 24.10
N GLY A 15 28.32 -5.35 25.35
CA GLY A 15 28.09 -4.28 26.31
C GLY A 15 28.78 -2.99 25.90
N THR A 16 28.02 -2.05 25.35
CA THR A 16 28.32 -0.62 25.35
C THR A 16 27.01 0.15 25.37
N LYS A 17 26.78 0.93 26.43
CA LYS A 17 25.68 1.90 26.50
C LYS A 17 26.00 3.07 25.56
N GLN A 18 25.48 3.03 24.35
CA GLN A 18 25.26 4.20 23.52
C GLN A 18 23.88 4.03 22.88
N SER A 19 23.04 5.06 23.00
CA SER A 19 21.80 5.19 22.21
C SER A 19 22.25 5.27 20.76
N GLU A 20 22.29 4.12 20.09
CA GLU A 20 22.81 3.97 18.74
C GLU A 20 21.69 3.45 17.85
N THR A 21 21.12 4.36 17.08
CA THR A 21 20.31 3.98 15.93
C THR A 21 21.15 3.11 15.00
N GLN A 22 20.75 1.86 14.81
CA GLN A 22 21.44 0.94 13.92
C GLN A 22 20.86 0.96 12.51
N ASN A 23 21.68 0.66 11.50
CA ASN A 23 21.20 0.40 10.15
C ASN A 23 20.84 -1.09 10.02
N VAL A 24 19.60 -1.39 9.66
CA VAL A 24 19.11 -2.75 9.40
C VAL A 24 18.43 -2.76 8.04
N LEU A 25 19.01 -3.48 7.08
CA LEU A 25 18.42 -3.65 5.74
C LEU A 25 18.07 -2.32 5.03
N GLY A 26 18.87 -1.26 5.25
CA GLY A 26 18.64 0.08 4.69
C GLY A 26 17.69 0.97 5.50
N LEU A 27 17.07 0.44 6.55
CA LEU A 27 16.26 1.19 7.52
C LEU A 27 17.08 1.50 8.77
N LYS A 28 16.59 2.45 9.56
CA LYS A 28 17.11 2.77 10.89
C LYS A 28 16.31 2.01 11.94
N TRP A 29 16.97 1.44 12.92
CA TRP A 29 16.36 0.76 14.06
C TRP A 29 16.83 1.43 15.35
N ASP A 30 15.88 1.94 16.13
CA ASP A 30 16.13 2.34 17.51
C ASP A 30 15.93 1.11 18.40
N THR A 31 17.03 0.64 18.99
CA THR A 31 17.04 -0.56 19.83
C THR A 31 16.44 -0.33 21.22
N GLU A 32 16.28 0.92 21.66
CA GLU A 32 15.71 1.28 22.96
C GLU A 32 14.18 1.28 22.88
N THR A 33 13.61 1.86 21.82
CA THR A 33 12.16 1.86 21.59
C THR A 33 11.66 0.65 20.80
N ASP A 34 12.57 -0.13 20.22
CA ASP A 34 12.29 -1.22 19.28
C ASP A 34 11.52 -0.76 18.04
N GLU A 35 11.85 0.44 17.54
CA GLU A 35 11.17 1.07 16.41
C GLU A 35 12.06 1.09 15.17
N LEU A 36 11.50 0.64 14.04
CA LEU A 36 12.11 0.78 12.72
C LEU A 36 11.58 2.03 12.02
N TYR A 37 12.47 2.84 11.46
CA TYR A 37 12.12 4.04 10.69
C TYR A 37 12.96 4.16 9.42
N CYS A 38 12.39 4.80 8.41
CA CYS A 38 13.12 5.19 7.21
C CYS A 38 13.59 6.63 7.37
N VAL A 39 14.82 6.92 6.95
CA VAL A 39 15.28 8.29 6.79
C VAL A 39 14.81 8.78 5.44
N SER A 40 13.97 9.81 5.42
CA SER A 40 13.65 10.49 4.16
C SER A 40 14.95 11.04 3.58
N PRO A 41 15.24 10.85 2.28
CA PRO A 41 16.36 11.55 1.67
C PRO A 41 16.15 13.05 1.88
N GLU A 42 17.16 13.72 2.45
CA GLU A 42 17.26 15.18 2.54
C GLU A 42 17.45 15.73 1.13
N THR A 43 16.40 15.66 0.33
CA THR A 43 16.28 16.42 -0.90
C THR A 43 15.20 17.44 -0.60
N ASP A 44 15.56 18.72 -0.62
CA ASP A 44 14.65 19.85 -0.73
C ASP A 44 13.69 19.59 -1.89
N MET A 45 12.62 18.84 -1.61
CA MET A 45 11.49 18.63 -2.49
C MET A 45 10.37 19.56 -2.06
N GLY A 46 10.71 20.84 -1.86
CA GLY A 46 9.78 21.84 -2.30
C GLY A 46 9.52 21.56 -3.79
N ILE A 47 8.28 21.27 -4.15
CA ILE A 47 7.82 20.96 -5.52
C ILE A 47 8.02 22.17 -6.48
N SER A 48 8.95 23.09 -6.18
CA SER A 48 9.26 24.32 -6.91
C SER A 48 10.54 24.23 -7.76
N ASP A 49 11.38 23.22 -7.59
CA ASP A 49 12.58 23.04 -8.43
C ASP A 49 12.27 22.13 -9.63
N ASN A 50 12.75 22.50 -10.82
CA ASN A 50 12.66 21.68 -12.03
C ASN A 50 13.09 20.23 -11.73
N ILE A 51 12.12 19.30 -11.81
CA ILE A 51 12.32 17.88 -11.53
C ILE A 51 12.71 17.18 -12.83
N SER A 52 13.88 16.55 -12.84
CA SER A 52 14.36 15.78 -13.99
C SER A 52 14.40 14.28 -13.73
N LYS A 53 14.53 13.47 -14.80
CA LYS A 53 14.73 12.01 -14.68
C LYS A 53 15.88 11.66 -13.76
N ARG A 54 16.99 12.41 -13.85
CA ARG A 54 18.19 12.19 -13.04
C ARG A 54 17.90 12.38 -11.55
N LYS A 55 17.21 13.47 -11.19
CA LYS A 55 16.83 13.75 -9.79
C LYS A 55 15.91 12.66 -9.23
N LEU A 56 14.89 12.26 -9.99
CA LEU A 56 13.97 11.20 -9.56
C LEU A 56 14.64 9.84 -9.40
N LEU A 57 15.51 9.45 -10.33
CA LEU A 57 16.27 8.21 -10.24
C LEU A 57 17.17 8.21 -9.00
N CYS A 58 17.77 9.36 -8.66
CA CYS A 58 18.56 9.51 -7.44
C CYS A 58 17.71 9.27 -6.18
N ILE A 59 16.54 9.93 -6.10
CA ILE A 59 15.60 9.79 -4.96
C ILE A 59 15.09 8.35 -4.83
N VAL A 60 14.70 7.72 -5.94
CA VAL A 60 14.19 6.33 -5.91
C VAL A 60 15.25 5.36 -5.41
N ASN A 61 16.50 5.54 -5.82
CA ASN A 61 17.59 4.63 -5.47
C ASN A 61 18.27 4.97 -4.14
N SER A 62 18.05 6.15 -3.57
CA SER A 62 18.57 6.50 -2.23
C SER A 62 17.80 5.79 -1.11
N ILE A 63 16.60 5.31 -1.40
CA ILE A 63 15.75 4.58 -0.46
C ILE A 63 15.85 3.07 -0.74
N TYR A 64 16.59 2.36 0.11
CA TYR A 64 16.65 0.89 0.08
C TYR A 64 15.61 0.30 1.03
N ASP A 65 14.56 -0.30 0.46
CA ASP A 65 13.40 -0.79 1.20
C ASP A 65 13.03 -2.22 0.77
N PRO A 66 13.69 -3.23 1.37
CA PRO A 66 13.49 -4.62 0.98
C PRO A 66 12.14 -5.19 1.41
N ILE A 67 11.40 -4.50 2.29
CA ILE A 67 10.11 -4.95 2.82
C ILE A 67 8.91 -4.13 2.26
N GLY A 68 9.18 -3.12 1.44
CA GLY A 68 8.15 -2.29 0.78
C GLY A 68 7.47 -1.26 1.70
N PHE A 69 8.05 -0.95 2.86
CA PHE A 69 7.53 0.03 3.82
C PHE A 69 7.44 1.46 3.26
N THR A 70 8.43 1.89 2.50
CA THR A 70 8.58 3.20 1.82
C THR A 70 7.94 3.23 0.43
N SER A 71 7.40 2.11 -0.03
CA SER A 71 6.75 2.01 -1.34
C SER A 71 5.71 3.11 -1.60
N PRO A 72 4.86 3.51 -0.62
CA PRO A 72 3.98 4.68 -0.73
C PRO A 72 4.70 5.96 -1.20
N ALA A 73 5.82 6.31 -0.57
CA ALA A 73 6.56 7.54 -0.87
C ALA A 73 7.39 7.42 -2.16
N THR A 74 7.95 6.23 -2.45
CA THR A 74 8.82 6.02 -3.62
C THR A 74 8.06 5.76 -4.92
N LEU A 75 6.77 5.43 -4.86
CA LEU A 75 6.01 5.06 -6.04
C LEU A 75 5.83 6.20 -7.03
N LEU A 76 5.48 7.40 -6.55
CA LEU A 76 5.26 8.53 -7.43
C LEU A 76 6.54 8.91 -8.19
N PRO A 77 7.72 9.03 -7.53
CA PRO A 77 8.98 9.16 -8.24
C PRO A 77 9.26 8.04 -9.25
N LYS A 78 8.93 6.78 -8.93
CA LYS A 78 9.07 5.64 -9.86
C LYS A 78 8.17 5.77 -11.09
N LEU A 79 6.94 6.25 -10.91
CA LEU A 79 5.99 6.48 -12.01
C LEU A 79 6.39 7.68 -12.88
N LEU A 80 6.82 8.79 -12.28
CA LEU A 80 7.37 9.93 -13.01
C LEU A 80 8.56 9.50 -13.87
N LEU A 81 9.46 8.73 -13.28
CA LEU A 81 10.62 8.21 -13.97
C LEU A 81 10.19 7.32 -15.14
N GLN A 82 9.26 6.37 -14.92
CA GLN A 82 8.71 5.52 -15.97
C GLN A 82 8.09 6.34 -17.11
N GLU A 83 7.36 7.40 -16.77
CA GLU A 83 6.72 8.28 -17.74
C GLU A 83 7.72 9.03 -18.61
N ALA A 84 8.72 9.62 -17.96
CA ALA A 84 9.77 10.33 -18.64
C ALA A 84 10.60 9.42 -19.57
N TRP A 85 10.77 8.13 -19.23
CA TRP A 85 11.33 7.13 -20.14
C TRP A 85 10.44 6.89 -21.36
N ARG A 86 9.12 6.78 -21.18
CA ARG A 86 8.16 6.57 -22.28
C ARG A 86 8.15 7.75 -23.25
N ASN A 87 8.15 8.97 -22.72
CA ASN A 87 8.16 10.20 -23.51
C ASN A 87 9.55 10.54 -24.08
N LYS A 88 10.55 9.68 -23.86
CA LYS A 88 11.93 9.85 -24.34
C LYS A 88 12.53 11.21 -23.95
N LEU A 89 12.13 11.76 -22.80
CA LEU A 89 12.71 13.00 -22.27
C LEU A 89 14.21 12.82 -22.08
N ASP A 90 15.00 13.90 -22.09
CA ASP A 90 16.42 13.82 -21.73
C ASP A 90 16.61 13.75 -20.20
N TRP A 91 17.81 13.38 -19.73
CA TRP A 91 18.14 13.18 -18.32
C TRP A 91 17.86 14.39 -17.43
N ASP A 92 18.05 15.59 -17.98
CA ASP A 92 17.97 16.87 -17.28
C ASP A 92 16.78 17.72 -17.76
N GLU A 93 15.91 17.16 -18.61
CA GLU A 93 14.66 17.77 -19.04
C GLU A 93 13.63 17.77 -17.91
N GLU A 94 12.88 18.87 -17.81
CA GLU A 94 11.87 19.06 -16.76
C GLU A 94 10.65 18.17 -17.00
N ILE A 95 10.29 17.38 -15.99
CA ILE A 95 9.11 16.55 -16.00
C ILE A 95 7.95 17.38 -15.46
N LEU A 96 7.08 17.80 -16.37
CA LEU A 96 5.86 18.51 -16.01
C LEU A 96 4.91 17.55 -15.27
N TYR A 97 4.57 17.90 -14.03
CA TYR A 97 3.57 17.20 -13.19
C TYR A 97 2.17 17.05 -13.80
N GLY A 98 1.94 17.59 -15.00
CA GLY A 98 0.65 17.60 -15.69
C GLY A 98 0.00 16.22 -15.88
N ASN A 99 0.80 15.15 -16.01
CA ASN A 99 0.27 13.80 -16.28
C ASN A 99 -0.38 13.11 -15.07
N PHE A 100 -0.11 13.54 -13.83
CA PHE A 100 -0.76 12.93 -12.65
C PHE A 100 -2.14 13.47 -12.32
N LYS A 101 -2.64 14.50 -13.03
CA LYS A 101 -4.04 14.93 -12.85
C LYS A 101 -5.06 13.83 -13.12
N LYS A 102 -4.67 12.76 -13.83
CA LYS A 102 -5.49 11.58 -14.13
C LYS A 102 -5.15 10.36 -13.27
N ALA A 103 -4.29 10.50 -12.27
CA ALA A 103 -3.94 9.39 -11.40
C ALA A 103 -5.02 9.19 -10.32
N THR A 104 -5.37 7.92 -10.07
CA THR A 104 -6.36 7.53 -9.07
C THR A 104 -5.81 6.43 -8.16
N LEU A 105 -6.08 6.55 -6.87
CA LEU A 105 -5.69 5.57 -5.86
C LEU A 105 -6.83 4.57 -5.65
N HIS A 106 -6.56 3.28 -5.74
CA HIS A 106 -7.55 2.22 -5.54
C HIS A 106 -7.12 1.33 -4.38
N ILE A 107 -7.96 1.23 -3.35
CA ILE A 107 -7.71 0.43 -2.15
C ILE A 107 -8.72 -0.70 -2.12
N PHE A 108 -8.24 -1.93 -2.20
CA PHE A 108 -9.06 -3.13 -2.10
C PHE A 108 -8.89 -3.72 -0.72
N THR A 109 -9.99 -4.13 -0.09
CA THR A 109 -9.98 -4.75 1.23
C THR A 109 -10.76 -6.05 1.21
N ASP A 110 -10.29 -7.02 1.98
CA ASP A 110 -10.96 -8.32 2.14
C ASP A 110 -10.68 -8.91 3.52
N ALA A 111 -11.55 -9.82 3.97
CA ALA A 111 -11.32 -10.63 5.13
C ALA A 111 -11.86 -12.06 5.00
N SER A 112 -11.08 -12.99 5.54
CA SER A 112 -11.43 -14.40 5.63
C SER A 112 -11.29 -14.90 7.07
N ALA A 113 -11.57 -16.19 7.28
CA ALA A 113 -11.31 -16.84 8.57
C ALA A 113 -9.83 -16.82 8.98
N HIS A 114 -8.89 -16.74 8.02
CA HIS A 114 -7.45 -16.81 8.26
C HIS A 114 -6.82 -15.44 8.55
N GLY A 115 -7.34 -14.40 7.92
CA GLY A 115 -6.82 -13.04 8.08
C GLY A 115 -7.65 -12.02 7.33
N TYR A 116 -7.25 -10.77 7.48
CA TYR A 116 -7.83 -9.63 6.77
C TYR A 116 -6.71 -8.82 6.14
N ALA A 117 -6.95 -8.31 4.94
CA ALA A 117 -5.92 -7.72 4.12
C ALA A 117 -6.43 -6.52 3.32
N CYS A 118 -5.50 -5.72 2.84
CA CYS A 118 -5.75 -4.75 1.81
C CYS A 118 -4.61 -4.70 0.79
N CYS A 119 -4.97 -4.30 -0.43
CA CYS A 119 -4.04 -4.01 -1.52
C CYS A 119 -4.32 -2.60 -2.04
N SER A 120 -3.29 -1.77 -2.14
CA SER A 120 -3.39 -0.43 -2.72
C SER A 120 -2.70 -0.38 -4.07
N PHE A 121 -3.38 0.20 -5.06
CA PHE A 121 -2.89 0.35 -6.42
C PHE A 121 -2.98 1.81 -6.85
N LEU A 122 -1.95 2.28 -7.55
CA LEU A 122 -2.00 3.55 -8.28
C LEU A 122 -2.34 3.24 -9.73
N ARG A 123 -3.44 3.82 -10.20
CA ARG A 123 -3.86 3.78 -11.60
C ARG A 123 -3.50 5.12 -12.23
N CYS A 124 -2.77 5.08 -13.34
CA CYS A 124 -2.47 6.23 -14.16
C CYS A 124 -3.06 6.01 -15.56
N GLU A 125 -3.76 7.02 -16.07
CA GLU A 125 -4.34 7.00 -17.40
C GLU A 125 -3.74 8.14 -18.22
N ASP A 126 -3.07 7.79 -19.30
CA ASP A 126 -2.43 8.74 -20.18
C ASP A 126 -2.63 8.35 -21.65
N GLU A 127 -3.12 9.30 -22.45
CA GLU A 127 -3.43 9.11 -23.89
C GLU A 127 -4.18 7.80 -24.26
N GLY A 128 -5.01 7.28 -23.34
CA GLY A 128 -5.77 6.03 -23.53
C GLY A 128 -5.03 4.75 -23.09
N GLU A 129 -3.77 4.85 -22.67
CA GLU A 129 -3.04 3.77 -22.01
C GLU A 129 -3.29 3.82 -20.49
N VAL A 130 -3.77 2.72 -19.93
CA VAL A 130 -3.96 2.56 -18.48
C VAL A 130 -2.82 1.73 -17.91
N LYS A 131 -2.11 2.30 -16.94
CA LYS A 131 -1.08 1.61 -16.17
C LYS A 131 -1.52 1.49 -14.72
N VAL A 132 -1.31 0.31 -14.15
CA VAL A 132 -1.68 0.00 -12.76
C VAL A 132 -0.45 -0.56 -12.06
N SER A 133 -0.11 0.02 -10.91
CA SER A 133 1.03 -0.39 -10.10
C SER A 133 0.60 -0.65 -8.67
N LEU A 134 1.00 -1.79 -8.10
CA LEU A 134 0.82 -2.09 -6.68
C LEU A 134 1.69 -1.14 -5.85
N ILE A 135 1.09 -0.40 -4.93
CA ILE A 135 1.78 0.48 -3.99
C ILE A 135 2.15 -0.31 -2.75
N SER A 136 1.17 -0.96 -2.13
CA SER A 136 1.34 -1.68 -0.87
C SER A 136 0.33 -2.81 -0.78
N ALA A 137 0.73 -3.90 -0.14
CA ALA A 137 -0.19 -4.93 0.31
C ALA A 137 0.08 -5.18 1.79
N LYS A 138 -0.99 -5.21 2.60
CA LYS A 138 -0.88 -5.46 4.04
C LYS A 138 -1.92 -6.48 4.45
N ALA A 139 -1.46 -7.58 5.03
CA ALA A 139 -2.29 -8.61 5.63
C ALA A 139 -2.09 -8.65 7.15
N ARG A 140 -3.12 -9.04 7.89
CA ARG A 140 -3.07 -9.34 9.32
C ARG A 140 -3.79 -10.65 9.60
N VAL A 141 -3.19 -11.45 10.48
CA VAL A 141 -3.75 -12.74 10.90
C VAL A 141 -4.97 -12.51 11.80
N THR A 142 -5.97 -13.39 11.66
CA THR A 142 -7.16 -13.39 12.49
C THR A 142 -6.79 -13.59 13.98
N PRO A 143 -7.37 -12.82 14.92
CA PRO A 143 -7.14 -13.02 16.35
C PRO A 143 -7.54 -14.42 16.82
N VAL A 144 -6.81 -14.97 17.79
CA VAL A 144 -7.07 -16.30 18.39
C VAL A 144 -8.51 -16.41 18.93
N GLN A 145 -9.04 -15.31 19.48
CA GLN A 145 -10.44 -15.17 19.87
C GLN A 145 -11.30 -14.95 18.62
N LYS A 146 -11.44 -16.00 17.79
CA LYS A 146 -12.09 -16.04 16.47
C LYS A 146 -13.29 -15.08 16.36
N PRO A 147 -13.08 -13.83 15.90
CA PRO A 147 -14.17 -12.89 15.75
C PRO A 147 -15.04 -13.29 14.55
N THR A 148 -16.26 -12.75 14.47
CA THR A 148 -17.14 -13.00 13.34
C THR A 148 -16.55 -12.41 12.05
N ILE A 149 -16.88 -12.99 10.89
CA ILE A 149 -16.41 -12.52 9.58
C ILE A 149 -16.72 -11.02 9.37
N PRO A 150 -17.95 -10.50 9.66
CA PRO A 150 -18.21 -9.07 9.53
C PRO A 150 -17.29 -8.19 10.38
N ARG A 151 -16.87 -8.68 11.55
CA ARG A 151 -15.91 -7.96 12.39
C ARG A 151 -14.52 -7.90 11.74
N LEU A 152 -14.10 -8.97 11.07
CA LEU A 152 -12.82 -9.02 10.35
C LEU A 152 -12.86 -8.15 9.08
N GLU A 153 -13.94 -8.21 8.30
CA GLU A 153 -14.13 -7.38 7.10
C GLU A 153 -14.01 -5.88 7.45
N ARG A 154 -14.63 -5.47 8.56
CA ARG A 154 -14.52 -4.09 9.06
C ARG A 154 -13.10 -3.73 9.54
N LEU A 155 -12.35 -4.69 10.08
CA LEU A 155 -10.95 -4.47 10.42
C LEU A 155 -10.09 -4.33 9.14
N GLY A 156 -10.41 -5.08 8.08
CA GLY A 156 -9.85 -4.93 6.73
C GLY A 156 -10.07 -3.52 6.18
N ALA A 157 -11.32 -3.05 6.20
CA ALA A 157 -11.69 -1.69 5.81
C ALA A 157 -10.92 -0.61 6.60
N GLY A 158 -10.79 -0.79 7.91
CA GLY A 158 -10.02 0.12 8.77
C GLY A 158 -8.52 0.17 8.42
N ILE A 159 -7.91 -0.97 8.08
CA ILE A 159 -6.53 -0.99 7.58
C ILE A 159 -6.41 -0.28 6.24
N GLY A 160 -7.35 -0.52 5.32
CA GLY A 160 -7.38 0.13 4.02
C GLY A 160 -7.44 1.66 4.14
N ALA A 161 -8.31 2.17 5.02
CA ALA A 161 -8.43 3.60 5.30
C ALA A 161 -7.12 4.22 5.83
N ARG A 162 -6.46 3.57 6.79
CA ARG A 162 -5.17 4.04 7.32
C ARG A 162 -4.07 4.04 6.26
N ILE A 163 -3.97 2.95 5.48
CA ILE A 163 -2.98 2.86 4.40
C ILE A 163 -3.21 3.95 3.36
N ALA A 164 -4.46 4.23 3.01
CA ALA A 164 -4.79 5.31 2.10
C ALA A 164 -4.33 6.67 2.66
N SER A 165 -4.61 6.97 3.92
CA SER A 165 -4.13 8.20 4.59
C SER A 165 -2.62 8.32 4.51
N THR A 166 -1.89 7.26 4.89
CA THR A 166 -0.42 7.24 4.83
C THR A 166 0.11 7.44 3.42
N ILE A 167 -0.53 6.83 2.41
CA ILE A 167 -0.13 7.02 1.01
C ILE A 167 -0.38 8.46 0.56
N LEU A 168 -1.55 9.02 0.86
CA LEU A 168 -1.91 10.37 0.45
C LEU A 168 -1.01 11.43 1.12
N GLU A 169 -0.73 11.26 2.42
CA GLU A 169 0.21 12.09 3.17
C GLU A 169 1.63 12.00 2.61
N ALA A 170 2.10 10.78 2.31
CA ALA A 170 3.44 10.58 1.77
C ALA A 170 3.61 11.09 0.33
N LEU A 171 2.53 11.10 -0.45
CA LEU A 171 2.55 11.57 -1.83
C LEU A 171 2.34 13.08 -1.96
N ASP A 172 1.77 13.74 -0.94
CA ASP A 172 1.41 15.16 -0.93
C ASP A 172 0.67 15.59 -2.22
N LEU A 173 -0.22 14.72 -2.72
CA LEU A 173 -0.98 14.95 -3.94
C LEU A 173 -2.48 14.69 -3.72
N PRO A 174 -3.36 15.58 -4.24
CA PRO A 174 -4.80 15.37 -4.17
C PRO A 174 -5.24 14.32 -5.18
N LEU A 175 -5.00 13.04 -4.88
CA LEU A 175 -5.43 11.91 -5.72
C LEU A 175 -6.88 11.54 -5.42
N LYS A 176 -7.67 11.37 -6.47
CA LYS A 176 -9.01 10.76 -6.33
C LYS A 176 -8.83 9.31 -5.86
N THR A 177 -9.44 8.98 -4.73
CA THR A 177 -9.26 7.69 -4.07
C THR A 177 -10.56 6.90 -4.10
N TYR A 178 -10.47 5.59 -4.32
CA TYR A 178 -11.59 4.66 -4.30
C TYR A 178 -11.30 3.50 -3.37
N PHE A 179 -12.29 3.13 -2.56
CA PHE A 179 -12.23 2.00 -1.66
C PHE A 179 -13.17 0.90 -2.14
N TRP A 180 -12.66 -0.33 -2.20
CA TRP A 180 -13.37 -1.48 -2.73
C TRP A 180 -13.45 -2.56 -1.66
N THR A 181 -14.65 -3.08 -1.45
CA THR A 181 -14.93 -4.22 -0.56
C THR A 181 -15.99 -5.11 -1.18
N ASP A 182 -15.87 -6.41 -0.98
CA ASP A 182 -16.89 -7.41 -1.32
C ASP A 182 -17.90 -7.65 -0.19
N SER A 183 -17.74 -6.97 0.95
CA SER A 183 -18.69 -7.03 2.05
C SER A 183 -19.76 -5.94 1.93
N MET A 184 -20.97 -6.36 1.53
CA MET A 184 -22.15 -5.48 1.59
C MET A 184 -22.48 -5.02 3.03
N ILE A 185 -22.08 -5.80 4.05
CA ILE A 185 -22.28 -5.45 5.46
C ILE A 185 -21.39 -4.26 5.83
N VAL A 186 -20.10 -4.32 5.47
CA VAL A 186 -19.16 -3.21 5.69
C VAL A 186 -19.61 -1.98 4.92
N LEU A 187 -19.99 -2.13 3.66
CA LEU A 187 -20.49 -1.03 2.85
C LEU A 187 -21.72 -0.38 3.51
N GLY A 188 -22.70 -1.19 3.95
CA GLY A 188 -23.87 -0.72 4.67
C GLY A 188 -23.55 0.03 5.97
N TRP A 189 -22.55 -0.43 6.75
CA TRP A 189 -22.09 0.28 7.94
C TRP A 189 -21.45 1.63 7.62
N ILE A 190 -20.68 1.70 6.53
CA ILE A 190 -20.00 2.93 6.10
C ILE A 190 -20.99 3.93 5.49
N THR A 191 -22.02 3.47 4.79
CA THR A 191 -23.02 4.35 4.16
C THR A 191 -24.14 4.79 5.10
N ASN A 192 -24.55 3.96 6.06
CA ASN A 192 -25.74 4.22 6.88
C ASN A 192 -25.42 4.88 8.23
N THR A 193 -26.27 5.79 8.68
CA THR A 193 -26.09 6.58 9.92
C THR A 193 -26.84 6.03 11.13
N GLU A 194 -27.08 4.72 11.21
CA GLU A 194 -27.79 4.11 12.34
C GLU A 194 -26.94 4.10 13.63
N PRO A 195 -27.58 4.12 14.82
CA PRO A 195 -26.87 4.04 16.09
C PRO A 195 -26.23 2.67 16.27
N TRP A 196 -24.93 2.58 15.99
CA TRP A 196 -24.16 1.36 16.17
C TRP A 196 -23.78 1.15 17.63
N ASN A 197 -23.57 -0.10 18.03
CA ASN A 197 -22.88 -0.39 19.30
C ASN A 197 -21.49 0.29 19.31
N THR A 198 -20.99 0.65 20.50
CA THR A 198 -19.78 1.48 20.66
C THR A 198 -18.57 0.93 19.91
N PHE A 199 -18.43 -0.40 19.85
CA PHE A 199 -17.32 -1.05 19.14
C PHE A 199 -17.40 -0.91 17.62
N VAL A 200 -18.59 -1.11 17.04
CA VAL A 200 -18.83 -0.91 15.60
C VAL A 200 -18.70 0.57 15.27
N GLY A 201 -19.35 1.43 16.07
CA GLY A 201 -19.33 2.88 15.92
C GLY A 201 -17.92 3.48 15.93
N ASN A 202 -17.04 3.06 16.84
CA ASN A 202 -15.69 3.62 16.93
C ASN A 202 -14.84 3.38 15.67
N ARG A 203 -14.93 2.22 15.00
CA ARG A 203 -14.16 1.99 13.76
C ARG A 203 -14.83 2.54 12.52
N VAL A 204 -16.16 2.55 12.47
CA VAL A 204 -16.87 3.23 11.38
C VAL A 204 -16.59 4.73 11.45
N LYS A 205 -16.55 5.30 12.66
CA LYS A 205 -16.14 6.68 12.90
C LYS A 205 -14.71 6.94 12.39
N GLU A 206 -13.74 6.12 12.80
CA GLU A 206 -12.37 6.22 12.29
C GLU A 206 -12.30 6.15 10.75
N ILE A 207 -12.99 5.18 10.13
CA ILE A 207 -13.02 5.06 8.66
C ILE A 207 -13.59 6.34 8.02
N ARG A 208 -14.67 6.89 8.57
CA ARG A 208 -15.31 8.13 8.08
C ARG A 208 -14.51 9.40 8.37
N GLU A 209 -13.62 9.38 9.36
CA GLU A 209 -12.68 10.47 9.62
C GLU A 209 -11.53 10.47 8.59
N LEU A 210 -11.12 9.28 8.14
CA LEU A 210 -10.02 9.11 7.18
C LEU A 210 -10.47 9.09 5.72
N THR A 211 -11.75 8.82 5.44
CA THR A 211 -12.26 8.57 4.08
C THR A 211 -13.64 9.19 3.89
N LYS A 212 -14.01 9.44 2.63
CA LYS A 212 -15.37 9.90 2.29
C LYS A 212 -16.27 8.72 1.97
N VAL A 213 -17.54 8.80 2.35
CA VAL A 213 -18.51 7.71 2.19
C VAL A 213 -18.75 7.41 0.71
N GLU A 214 -18.77 8.44 -0.13
CA GLU A 214 -18.96 8.37 -1.58
C GLU A 214 -17.82 7.67 -2.34
N ASP A 215 -16.65 7.52 -1.71
CA ASP A 215 -15.49 6.86 -2.32
C ASP A 215 -15.53 5.33 -2.15
N TRP A 216 -16.45 4.80 -1.33
CA TRP A 216 -16.61 3.36 -1.08
C TRP A 216 -17.53 2.69 -2.09
N ARG A 217 -17.07 1.55 -2.62
CA ARG A 217 -17.72 0.82 -3.70
C ARG A 217 -17.69 -0.68 -3.43
N PHE A 218 -18.68 -1.38 -3.97
CA PHE A 218 -18.70 -2.84 -3.97
C PHE A 218 -17.81 -3.39 -5.09
N VAL A 219 -17.06 -4.45 -4.79
CA VAL A 219 -16.35 -5.26 -5.79
C VAL A 219 -16.71 -6.73 -5.58
N PRO A 220 -16.98 -7.52 -6.63
CA PRO A 220 -17.15 -8.96 -6.48
C PRO A 220 -15.87 -9.64 -5.98
N GLY A 221 -15.98 -10.62 -5.07
CA GLY A 221 -14.84 -11.28 -4.44
C GLY A 221 -13.92 -12.03 -5.42
N ASP A 222 -14.46 -12.54 -6.53
CA ASP A 222 -13.70 -13.23 -7.59
C ASP A 222 -12.74 -12.32 -8.37
N VAL A 223 -12.98 -10.99 -8.32
CA VAL A 223 -12.11 -9.97 -8.91
C VAL A 223 -11.43 -9.10 -7.86
N ASN A 224 -11.56 -9.43 -6.57
CA ASN A 224 -10.95 -8.69 -5.47
C ASN A 224 -9.47 -9.13 -5.26
N PRO A 225 -8.47 -8.29 -5.54
CA PRO A 225 -7.07 -8.64 -5.34
C PRO A 225 -6.69 -8.87 -3.88
N ALA A 226 -7.48 -8.36 -2.92
CA ALA A 226 -7.24 -8.57 -1.49
C ALA A 226 -7.63 -9.99 -1.01
N ASP A 227 -8.28 -10.80 -1.84
CA ASP A 227 -8.68 -12.18 -1.50
C ASP A 227 -7.48 -13.11 -1.26
N LEU A 228 -6.46 -13.01 -2.11
CA LEU A 228 -5.22 -13.78 -1.97
C LEU A 228 -4.51 -13.55 -0.62
N PRO A 229 -4.21 -12.30 -0.23
CA PRO A 229 -3.55 -12.06 1.05
C PRO A 229 -4.46 -12.29 2.27
N SER A 230 -5.79 -12.31 2.12
CA SER A 230 -6.71 -12.57 3.24
C SER A 230 -6.85 -14.07 3.53
N ARG A 231 -6.85 -14.94 2.50
CA ARG A 231 -7.11 -16.38 2.62
C ARG A 231 -5.89 -17.23 2.83
N SER A 232 -4.70 -16.63 2.69
CA SER A 232 -3.42 -17.31 2.46
C SER A 232 -3.42 -18.06 1.13
N CYS A 233 -2.27 -18.07 0.45
CA CYS A 233 -2.04 -18.88 -0.74
C CYS A 233 -0.68 -19.54 -0.63
N ASN A 234 -0.52 -20.69 -1.28
CA ASN A 234 0.79 -21.31 -1.39
C ASN A 234 1.63 -20.63 -2.48
N TRP A 235 2.94 -20.89 -2.49
CA TRP A 235 3.86 -20.27 -3.46
C TRP A 235 3.46 -20.52 -4.92
N PHE A 236 2.91 -21.68 -5.25
CA PHE A 236 2.51 -22.02 -6.60
C PHE A 236 1.27 -21.22 -7.04
N GLU A 237 0.27 -21.10 -6.17
CA GLU A 237 -0.91 -20.26 -6.37
C GLU A 237 -0.54 -18.78 -6.51
N LEU A 238 0.41 -18.29 -5.70
CA LEU A 238 0.92 -16.92 -5.82
C LEU A 238 1.56 -16.69 -7.19
N LEU A 239 2.45 -17.58 -7.63
CA LEU A 239 3.15 -17.48 -8.92
C LEU A 239 2.19 -17.57 -10.12
N GLN A 240 1.12 -18.35 -10.01
CA GLN A 240 0.08 -18.46 -11.04
C GLN A 240 -1.00 -17.38 -10.93
N SER A 241 -0.98 -16.59 -9.85
CA SER A 241 -2.00 -15.58 -9.64
C SER A 241 -1.95 -14.53 -10.75
N LYS A 242 -3.14 -14.05 -11.11
CA LYS A 242 -3.32 -12.99 -12.10
C LYS A 242 -2.67 -11.66 -11.67
N TRP A 243 -2.31 -11.57 -10.39
CA TRP A 243 -1.79 -10.38 -9.71
C TRP A 243 -0.26 -10.39 -9.59
N TRP A 244 0.40 -11.52 -9.84
CA TRP A 244 1.86 -11.70 -9.70
C TRP A 244 2.60 -11.65 -11.05
N ARG A 245 2.54 -10.56 -11.81
CA ARG A 245 3.37 -10.43 -13.04
C ARG A 245 4.21 -9.16 -13.07
N ALA A 246 5.51 -9.35 -12.85
CA ALA A 246 6.58 -8.58 -13.46
C ALA A 246 7.57 -9.59 -14.07
N GLN A 247 7.66 -9.68 -15.40
CA GLN A 247 8.94 -9.98 -16.07
C GLN A 247 8.97 -9.86 -17.60
N ASN A 248 7.86 -9.95 -18.34
CA ASN A 248 7.93 -9.88 -19.81
C ASN A 248 6.94 -8.86 -20.38
N GLY A 249 7.30 -7.56 -20.35
CA GLY A 249 6.94 -6.48 -21.29
C GLY A 249 5.54 -6.38 -21.93
N SER A 250 4.56 -7.15 -21.49
CA SER A 250 3.23 -7.32 -22.08
C SER A 250 2.29 -7.50 -20.89
N THR A 251 1.76 -6.38 -20.43
CA THR A 251 0.97 -6.26 -19.21
C THR A 251 -0.36 -6.99 -19.38
N ASN A 252 -0.54 -8.12 -18.70
CA ASN A 252 -1.90 -8.65 -18.45
C ASN A 252 -2.70 -7.80 -17.44
N LEU A 253 -2.09 -6.75 -16.88
CA LEU A 253 -2.81 -5.66 -16.21
C LEU A 253 -3.56 -4.75 -17.20
N GLN A 254 -3.32 -4.84 -18.52
CA GLN A 254 -4.10 -4.11 -19.53
C GLN A 254 -5.57 -4.57 -19.60
N ASN A 255 -5.88 -5.78 -19.10
CA ASN A 255 -7.25 -6.30 -19.05
C ASN A 255 -7.89 -6.20 -17.66
N PHE A 256 -7.23 -5.54 -16.69
CA PHE A 256 -7.93 -5.18 -15.47
C PHE A 256 -8.73 -3.91 -15.75
N ASP A 257 -9.98 -4.12 -16.11
CA ASP A 257 -10.91 -3.06 -16.42
C ASP A 257 -11.28 -2.31 -15.12
N LEU A 258 -10.39 -1.42 -14.67
CA LEU A 258 -10.72 -0.39 -13.68
C LEU A 258 -11.69 0.65 -14.27
N THR A 259 -12.33 0.41 -15.43
CA THR A 259 -13.54 1.14 -15.86
C THR A 259 -14.80 0.71 -15.12
N LEU A 260 -14.67 0.18 -13.90
CA LEU A 260 -15.75 0.22 -12.92
C LEU A 260 -16.14 1.69 -12.70
N ARG A 261 -17.14 2.14 -13.46
CA ARG A 261 -17.74 3.48 -13.39
C ARG A 261 -18.20 3.78 -11.97
#